data_AF-A0A534BCR0-F1
#
_entry.id   AF-A0A534BCR0-F1
#
_cell.length_a   1.000
_cell.length_b   1.000
_cell.length_c   1.000
_cell.angle_alpha   90.00
_cell.angle_beta   90.00
_cell.angle_gamma   90.00
#
_symmetry.space_group_name_H-M   'P 1'
#
loop_
_entity.id
_entity.type
_entity.pdbx_description
1 polymer ?
#
loop_
_entity_poly.entity_id
_entity_poly.type
_entity_poly.pdbx_seq_one_letter_code
_entity_poly.pdbx_strand_id
1 'polypeptide(L)'
;MASGGHTTVIQRVLERRAAKPATGEEGTTATVAVMVRVMPPPKALLVFQDAPLRQHMERRVTPDLLEVECLADEQEALRSFEAEFRPVVVTDSAELIRKLRSRPLVRPPFIISGILAGADECVGRRVTERELEARLRAARRICELESVLRLIMEENRKLSATDDLTRAASRRFFGKHFPREVERAARYKRALSLVLCDIDHFKKINDTLGHAAGDEILQQFGPRLQQALRRGIDWVARIGGEEFAIVMPETPYEPAFNVARKLRTAVSHTPFTAGKKGLTVTASFGLCGLDQVPTDEPRLADRMLKIADAALYRSKESGRNRVTATNLGNAPGPGGGRS
;
A
#
# COMPACT_ATOMS: atom_id res chain seq x y z
N MET A 1 36.30 -25.07 -11.43
CA MET A 1 35.32 -25.98 -12.07
C MET A 1 33.92 -25.49 -11.75
N ALA A 2 33.01 -25.60 -12.71
CA ALA A 2 31.74 -24.89 -12.85
C ALA A 2 30.82 -24.86 -11.60
N SER A 3 30.51 -23.66 -11.10
CA SER A 3 29.43 -23.40 -10.12
C SER A 3 28.24 -22.62 -10.70
N GLY A 4 28.24 -22.32 -12.01
CA GLY A 4 27.22 -21.46 -12.66
C GLY A 4 25.88 -22.12 -13.02
N GLY A 5 25.62 -23.36 -12.59
CA GLY A 5 24.42 -24.12 -13.00
C GLY A 5 23.18 -23.87 -12.13
N HIS A 6 23.35 -23.77 -10.81
CA HIS A 6 22.22 -23.73 -9.87
C HIS A 6 21.56 -22.35 -9.77
N THR A 7 22.35 -21.27 -9.83
CA THR A 7 21.85 -19.89 -9.77
C THR A 7 20.93 -19.58 -10.96
N THR A 8 21.26 -20.09 -12.14
CA THR A 8 20.53 -19.83 -13.40
C THR A 8 19.17 -20.53 -13.46
N VAL A 9 19.05 -21.73 -12.87
CA VAL A 9 17.78 -22.46 -12.79
C VAL A 9 16.84 -21.82 -11.76
N ILE A 10 17.40 -21.40 -10.62
CA ILE A 10 16.63 -20.79 -9.53
C ILE A 10 16.13 -19.39 -9.94
N GLN A 11 16.96 -18.60 -10.61
CA GLN A 11 16.57 -17.28 -11.15
C GLN A 11 15.47 -17.41 -12.21
N ARG A 12 15.53 -18.43 -13.08
CA ARG A 12 14.45 -18.76 -14.03
C ARG A 12 13.16 -19.21 -13.35
N VAL A 13 13.23 -19.90 -12.21
CA VAL A 13 12.04 -20.29 -11.42
C VAL A 13 11.40 -19.08 -10.74
N LEU A 14 12.22 -18.17 -10.21
CA LEU A 14 11.77 -16.90 -9.63
C LEU A 14 11.13 -15.99 -10.69
N GLU A 15 11.74 -15.85 -11.87
CA GLU A 15 11.19 -15.07 -13.00
C GLU A 15 9.87 -15.67 -13.52
N ARG A 16 9.81 -17.01 -13.69
CA ARG A 16 8.58 -17.69 -14.15
C ARG A 16 7.43 -17.62 -13.14
N ARG A 17 7.71 -17.53 -11.84
CA ARG A 17 6.68 -17.42 -10.79
C ARG A 17 6.31 -15.97 -10.45
N ALA A 18 7.23 -15.01 -10.58
CA ALA A 18 6.89 -13.59 -10.57
C ALA A 18 5.92 -13.23 -11.71
N ALA A 19 5.99 -13.95 -12.84
CA ALA A 19 5.08 -13.82 -13.97
C ALA A 19 3.70 -14.50 -13.78
N LYS A 20 3.48 -15.27 -12.70
CA LYS A 20 2.22 -16.00 -12.47
C LYS A 20 1.66 -15.66 -11.07
N PRO A 21 0.55 -14.91 -10.96
CA PRO A 21 -0.01 -14.58 -9.65
C PRO A 21 -0.39 -15.86 -8.91
N ALA A 22 0.09 -16.01 -7.67
CA ALA A 22 -0.27 -17.11 -6.80
C ALA A 22 -1.79 -17.13 -6.60
N THR A 23 -2.46 -18.14 -7.14
CA THR A 23 -3.89 -18.37 -6.90
C THR A 23 -4.03 -19.30 -5.70
N GLY A 24 -4.23 -18.74 -4.51
CA GLY A 24 -4.58 -19.48 -3.28
C GLY A 24 -3.53 -19.40 -2.15
N GLU A 25 -3.98 -19.67 -0.91
CA GLU A 25 -3.17 -19.61 0.32
C GLU A 25 -1.96 -20.57 0.31
N GLU A 26 -2.11 -21.76 -0.28
CA GLU A 26 -1.02 -22.75 -0.42
C GLU A 26 0.12 -22.28 -1.32
N GLY A 27 -0.18 -21.41 -2.30
CA GLY A 27 0.83 -20.83 -3.20
C GLY A 27 1.74 -19.82 -2.51
N THR A 28 1.22 -19.08 -1.54
CA THR A 28 1.96 -18.08 -0.77
C THR A 28 2.90 -18.75 0.23
N THR A 29 2.47 -19.78 0.96
CA THR A 29 3.31 -20.51 1.93
C THR A 29 4.51 -21.21 1.27
N ALA A 30 4.30 -21.85 0.11
CA ALA A 30 5.37 -22.50 -0.64
C ALA A 30 6.37 -21.50 -1.24
N THR A 31 5.90 -20.31 -1.64
CA THR A 31 6.74 -19.25 -2.22
C THR A 31 7.61 -18.60 -1.15
N VAL A 32 7.06 -18.33 0.04
CA VAL A 32 7.80 -17.84 1.21
C VAL A 32 8.90 -18.84 1.61
N ALA A 33 8.58 -20.13 1.67
CA ALA A 33 9.55 -21.16 2.04
C ALA A 33 10.73 -21.28 1.06
N VAL A 34 10.47 -21.07 -0.24
CA VAL A 34 11.52 -21.01 -1.27
C VAL A 34 12.32 -19.71 -1.17
N MET A 35 11.67 -18.56 -0.98
CA MET A 35 12.36 -17.27 -0.84
C MET A 35 13.33 -17.24 0.34
N VAL A 36 12.94 -17.78 1.51
CA VAL A 36 13.82 -17.89 2.69
C VAL A 36 15.10 -18.69 2.38
N ARG A 37 15.04 -19.69 1.48
CA ARG A 37 16.17 -20.56 1.15
C ARG A 37 17.16 -19.96 0.15
N VAL A 38 16.83 -18.85 -0.51
CA VAL A 38 17.66 -18.28 -1.60
C VAL A 38 17.95 -16.79 -1.40
N MET A 39 17.75 -16.24 -0.19
CA MET A 39 18.10 -14.84 0.06
C MET A 39 19.63 -14.67 0.07
N PRO A 40 20.15 -13.61 -0.58
CA PRO A 40 21.57 -13.29 -0.47
C PRO A 40 21.93 -12.95 0.98
N PRO A 41 23.21 -13.11 1.37
CA PRO A 41 23.69 -12.67 2.67
C PRO A 41 23.32 -11.20 2.92
N PRO A 42 22.83 -10.83 4.11
CA PRO A 42 22.46 -9.46 4.35
C PRO A 42 23.70 -8.58 4.39
N LYS A 43 23.54 -7.40 3.79
CA LYS A 43 24.52 -6.33 3.85
C LYS A 43 24.77 -5.87 5.29
N ALA A 44 26.02 -5.63 5.64
CA ALA A 44 26.42 -5.24 6.99
C ALA A 44 27.44 -4.11 6.98
N LEU A 45 27.40 -3.26 8.01
CA LEU A 45 28.45 -2.29 8.31
C LEU A 45 29.27 -2.75 9.50
N LEU A 46 30.58 -2.71 9.37
CA LEU A 46 31.54 -3.03 10.42
C LEU A 46 32.32 -1.77 10.73
N VAL A 47 32.08 -1.19 11.91
CA VAL A 47 32.58 0.15 12.27
C VAL A 47 33.35 0.10 13.58
N PHE A 48 34.67 0.18 13.46
CA PHE A 48 35.60 0.13 14.59
C PHE A 48 36.76 1.10 14.36
N GLN A 49 36.99 2.00 15.31
CA GLN A 49 38.13 2.94 15.24
C GLN A 49 39.47 2.21 15.44
N ASP A 50 39.48 1.18 16.30
CA ASP A 50 40.66 0.33 16.55
C ASP A 50 40.93 -0.57 15.33
N ALA A 51 42.03 -0.28 14.62
CA ALA A 51 42.38 -0.98 13.39
C ALA A 51 42.68 -2.49 13.59
N PRO A 52 43.44 -2.92 14.62
CA PRO A 52 43.59 -4.34 14.95
C PRO A 52 42.26 -5.06 15.19
N LEU A 53 41.37 -4.47 15.98
CA LEU A 53 40.04 -5.04 16.27
C LEU A 53 39.18 -5.10 15.01
N ARG A 54 39.20 -4.04 14.19
CA ARG A 54 38.49 -4.00 12.90
C ARG A 54 38.94 -5.12 11.98
N GLN A 55 40.24 -5.26 11.76
CA GLN A 55 40.81 -6.30 10.90
C GLN A 55 40.57 -7.71 11.48
N HIS A 56 40.54 -7.83 12.81
CA HIS A 56 40.22 -9.08 13.49
C HIS A 56 38.75 -9.48 13.30
N MET A 57 37.83 -8.52 13.39
CA MET A 57 36.40 -8.74 13.14
C MET A 57 36.14 -9.03 11.66
N GLU A 58 36.71 -8.22 10.76
CA GLU A 58 36.59 -8.37 9.30
C GLU A 58 37.01 -9.77 8.82
N ARG A 59 38.16 -10.28 9.28
CA ARG A 59 38.63 -11.63 8.92
C ARG A 59 37.70 -12.76 9.35
N ARG A 60 36.86 -12.53 10.36
CA ARG A 60 35.96 -13.54 10.94
C ARG A 60 34.54 -13.47 10.38
N VAL A 61 34.18 -12.39 9.69
CA VAL A 61 32.90 -12.31 8.98
C VAL A 61 33.09 -12.79 7.56
N THR A 62 32.59 -14.00 7.26
CA THR A 62 32.68 -14.54 5.91
C THR A 62 31.59 -13.93 5.00
N PRO A 63 31.85 -13.79 3.69
CA PRO A 63 30.86 -13.30 2.73
C PRO A 63 29.57 -14.13 2.70
N ASP A 64 29.68 -15.43 3.00
CA ASP A 64 28.52 -16.32 3.11
C ASP A 64 27.61 -15.96 4.29
N LEU A 65 28.14 -15.31 5.34
CA LEU A 65 27.39 -14.87 6.52
C LEU A 65 26.81 -13.47 6.33
N LEU A 66 27.65 -12.50 5.98
CA LEU A 66 27.27 -11.10 5.77
C LEU A 66 28.11 -10.50 4.64
N GLU A 67 27.50 -9.62 3.84
CA GLU A 67 28.22 -8.81 2.88
C GLU A 67 28.67 -7.51 3.56
N VAL A 68 29.93 -7.47 4.01
CA VAL A 68 30.43 -6.43 4.92
C VAL A 68 31.10 -5.27 4.19
N GLU A 69 30.77 -4.05 4.63
CA GLU A 69 31.53 -2.84 4.38
C GLU A 69 32.21 -2.39 5.69
N CYS A 70 33.53 -2.21 5.66
CA CYS A 70 34.34 -1.88 6.83
C CYS A 70 34.74 -0.41 6.85
N LEU A 71 34.41 0.32 7.92
CA LEU A 71 34.70 1.74 8.08
C LEU A 71 35.38 2.01 9.44
N ALA A 72 36.25 3.01 9.49
CA ALA A 72 36.85 3.47 10.76
C ALA A 72 36.14 4.70 11.32
N ASP A 73 35.63 5.56 10.45
CA ASP A 73 35.02 6.84 10.82
C ASP A 73 33.50 6.72 11.01
N GLU A 74 33.00 7.28 12.09
CA GLU A 74 31.58 7.22 12.43
C GLU A 74 30.71 8.09 11.52
N GLN A 75 31.23 9.22 11.05
CA GLN A 75 30.49 10.12 10.16
C GLN A 75 30.39 9.52 8.75
N GLU A 76 31.45 8.89 8.27
CA GLU A 76 31.45 8.08 7.06
C GLU A 76 30.48 6.91 7.17
N ALA A 77 30.46 6.19 8.30
CA ALA A 77 29.51 5.11 8.54
C ALA A 77 28.05 5.56 8.49
N LEU A 78 27.75 6.73 9.07
CA LEU A 78 26.40 7.31 9.00
C LEU A 78 26.02 7.70 7.57
N ARG A 79 26.94 8.32 6.82
CA ARG A 79 26.71 8.68 5.41
C ARG A 79 26.49 7.44 4.54
N SER A 80 27.28 6.40 4.74
CA SER A 80 27.11 5.11 4.03
C SER A 80 25.76 4.47 4.36
N PHE A 81 25.36 4.45 5.64
CA PHE A 81 24.06 3.94 6.07
C PHE A 81 22.87 4.74 5.52
N GLU A 82 23.02 6.05 5.34
CA GLU A 82 22.01 6.91 4.69
C GLU A 82 21.89 6.67 3.20
N ALA A 83 23.01 6.44 2.53
CA ALA A 83 23.04 6.14 1.11
C ALA A 83 22.42 4.76 0.82
N GLU A 84 22.74 3.76 1.65
CA GLU A 84 22.18 2.42 1.55
C GLU A 84 21.90 1.82 2.93
N PHE A 85 20.67 1.37 3.17
CA PHE A 85 20.30 0.73 4.42
C PHE A 85 21.06 -0.59 4.62
N ARG A 86 21.67 -0.77 5.80
CA ARG A 86 22.45 -1.96 6.16
C ARG A 86 21.76 -2.69 7.32
N PRO A 87 21.12 -3.86 7.07
CA PRO A 87 20.37 -4.60 8.07
C PRO A 87 21.16 -4.97 9.32
N VAL A 88 22.48 -5.14 9.22
CA VAL A 88 23.35 -5.47 10.35
C VAL A 88 24.41 -4.38 10.52
N VAL A 89 24.64 -3.94 11.75
CA VAL A 89 25.74 -3.03 12.09
C VAL A 89 26.53 -3.64 13.24
N VAL A 90 27.85 -3.78 13.09
CA VAL A 90 28.76 -4.28 14.11
C VAL A 90 29.68 -3.15 14.51
N THR A 91 29.55 -2.65 15.75
CA THR A 91 30.32 -1.49 16.21
C THR A 91 30.47 -1.45 17.72
N ASP A 92 31.59 -0.94 18.22
CA ASP A 92 31.77 -0.61 19.64
C ASP A 92 31.54 0.89 19.95
N SER A 93 31.19 1.70 18.95
CA SER A 93 30.89 3.12 19.14
C SER A 93 29.49 3.34 19.72
N ALA A 94 29.44 3.70 21.01
CA ALA A 94 28.18 4.07 21.66
C ALA A 94 27.50 5.30 21.00
N GLU A 95 28.28 6.21 20.41
CA GLU A 95 27.76 7.40 19.75
C GLU A 95 27.05 7.04 18.44
N LEU A 96 27.67 6.19 17.61
CA LEU A 96 27.06 5.70 16.38
C LEU A 96 25.74 4.96 16.65
N ILE A 97 25.72 4.10 17.67
CA ILE A 97 24.52 3.34 18.06
C ILE A 97 23.38 4.30 18.42
N ARG A 98 23.64 5.30 19.27
CA ARG A 98 22.63 6.29 19.66
C ARG A 98 22.12 7.08 18.45
N LYS A 99 23.00 7.48 17.53
CA LYS A 99 22.63 8.19 16.30
C LYS A 99 21.79 7.34 15.34
N LEU A 100 22.02 6.03 15.27
CA LEU A 100 21.19 5.11 14.48
C LEU A 100 19.83 4.90 15.13
N ARG A 101 19.77 4.77 16.46
CA ARG A 101 18.52 4.54 17.21
C ARG A 101 17.60 5.75 17.30
N SER A 102 18.14 6.97 17.28
CA SER A 102 17.33 8.19 17.33
C SER A 102 16.66 8.56 16.00
N ARG A 103 16.96 7.83 14.92
CA ARG A 103 16.41 8.10 13.58
C ARG A 103 15.01 7.50 13.40
N PRO A 104 14.10 8.18 12.70
CA PRO A 104 12.77 7.67 12.39
C PRO A 104 12.84 6.67 11.23
N LEU A 105 13.47 5.52 11.46
CA LEU A 105 13.61 4.46 10.46
C LEU A 105 12.36 3.56 10.45
N VAL A 106 11.87 3.25 9.25
CA VAL A 106 10.82 2.22 9.04
C VAL A 106 11.31 0.82 9.46
N ARG A 107 12.62 0.63 9.47
CA ARG A 107 13.30 -0.57 9.93
C ARG A 107 14.58 -0.17 10.68
N PRO A 108 14.69 -0.44 11.99
CA PRO A 108 15.97 -0.30 12.67
C PRO A 108 16.93 -1.42 12.22
N PRO A 109 18.25 -1.17 12.14
CA PRO A 109 19.24 -2.21 11.91
C PRO A 109 19.43 -3.08 13.16
N PHE A 110 19.87 -4.32 12.97
CA PHE A 110 20.34 -5.19 14.04
C PHE A 110 21.78 -4.81 14.40
N ILE A 111 21.99 -4.34 15.63
CA ILE A 111 23.27 -3.79 16.08
C ILE A 111 23.97 -4.75 17.04
N ILE A 112 25.24 -5.06 16.78
CA ILE A 112 26.08 -5.93 17.58
C ILE A 112 27.21 -5.12 18.24
N SER A 113 27.33 -5.31 19.55
CA SER A 113 28.23 -4.64 20.52
C SER A 113 27.68 -3.30 21.05
N GLY A 114 27.78 -3.08 22.37
CA GLY A 114 27.29 -1.86 23.05
C GLY A 114 25.82 -1.88 23.54
N ILE A 115 25.39 -2.91 24.29
CA ILE A 115 24.00 -3.06 24.78
C ILE A 115 23.47 -1.80 25.49
N LEU A 116 24.28 -1.17 26.36
CA LEU A 116 23.87 0.04 27.09
C LEU A 116 23.63 1.27 26.19
N ALA A 117 24.09 1.24 24.94
CA ALA A 117 23.84 2.27 23.95
C ALA A 117 22.62 1.96 23.05
N GLY A 118 21.99 0.78 23.21
CA GLY A 118 20.85 0.33 22.43
C GLY A 118 21.16 -0.75 21.39
N ALA A 119 22.31 -1.44 21.49
CA ALA A 119 22.60 -2.59 20.64
C ALA A 119 21.67 -3.78 20.97
N ASP A 120 21.36 -4.59 19.96
CA ASP A 120 20.51 -5.79 20.10
C ASP A 120 21.29 -6.97 20.71
N GLU A 121 22.61 -6.99 20.52
CA GLU A 121 23.50 -8.05 21.00
C GLU A 121 24.86 -7.48 21.45
N CYS A 122 25.59 -8.19 22.31
CA CYS A 122 26.97 -7.81 22.67
C CYS A 122 28.01 -8.83 22.22
N VAL A 123 29.23 -8.38 21.93
CA VAL A 123 30.37 -9.26 21.66
C VAL A 123 31.56 -8.75 22.46
N GLY A 124 32.15 -9.62 23.29
CA GLY A 124 33.36 -9.27 24.05
C GLY A 124 34.59 -9.18 23.13
N ARG A 125 35.58 -8.36 23.50
CA ARG A 125 36.84 -8.21 22.74
C ARG A 125 37.62 -9.53 22.56
N ARG A 126 37.46 -10.48 23.49
CA ARG A 126 38.12 -11.80 23.47
C ARG A 126 37.20 -12.94 23.01
N VAL A 127 36.18 -12.62 22.22
CA VAL A 127 35.23 -13.62 21.70
C VAL A 127 35.95 -14.72 20.92
N THR A 128 35.55 -15.97 21.14
CA THR A 128 36.04 -17.08 20.32
C THR A 128 35.46 -17.00 18.92
N GLU A 129 36.11 -17.60 17.93
CA GLU A 129 35.61 -17.60 16.56
C GLU A 129 34.24 -18.27 16.47
N ARG A 130 34.06 -19.41 17.14
CA ARG A 130 32.79 -20.15 17.19
C ARG A 130 31.66 -19.33 17.82
N GLU A 131 31.94 -18.57 18.87
CA GLU A 131 30.93 -17.74 19.53
C GLU A 131 30.54 -16.53 18.66
N LEU A 132 31.52 -15.85 18.05
CA LEU A 132 31.24 -14.75 17.12
C LEU A 132 30.42 -15.23 15.93
N GLU A 133 30.79 -16.36 15.34
CA GLU A 133 30.07 -16.98 14.24
C GLU A 133 28.63 -17.32 14.63
N ALA A 134 28.40 -17.89 15.82
CA ALA A 134 27.06 -18.21 16.31
C ALA A 134 26.19 -16.95 16.45
N ARG A 135 26.74 -15.86 16.99
CA ARG A 135 26.03 -14.57 17.14
C ARG A 135 25.73 -13.92 15.78
N LEU A 136 26.67 -13.95 14.83
CA LEU A 136 26.46 -13.45 13.47
C LEU A 136 25.40 -14.27 12.72
N ARG A 137 25.39 -15.60 12.88
CA ARG A 137 24.33 -16.47 12.32
C ARG A 137 22.95 -16.13 12.91
N ALA A 138 22.87 -15.86 14.20
CA ALA A 138 21.62 -15.42 14.83
C ALA A 138 21.15 -14.07 14.28
N ALA A 139 22.05 -13.08 14.19
CA ALA A 139 21.76 -11.77 13.61
C ALA A 139 21.27 -11.87 12.15
N ARG A 140 21.96 -12.68 11.33
CA ARG A 140 21.53 -12.99 9.96
C ARG A 140 20.12 -13.57 9.96
N ARG A 141 19.86 -14.59 10.79
CA ARG A 141 18.56 -15.26 10.83
C ARG A 141 17.42 -14.31 11.19
N ILE A 142 17.65 -13.40 12.15
CA ILE A 142 16.69 -12.36 12.52
C ILE A 142 16.43 -11.44 11.33
N CYS A 143 17.48 -10.94 10.67
CA CYS A 143 17.34 -10.07 9.51
C CYS A 143 16.59 -10.73 8.34
N GLU A 144 16.81 -12.03 8.13
CA GLU A 144 16.10 -12.83 7.13
C GLU A 144 14.61 -12.94 7.47
N LEU A 145 14.29 -13.32 8.71
CA LEU A 145 12.91 -13.46 9.18
C LEU A 145 12.13 -12.14 9.09
N GLU A 146 12.75 -11.02 9.47
CA GLU A 146 12.15 -9.70 9.31
C GLU A 146 11.84 -9.36 7.85
N SER A 147 12.75 -9.69 6.93
CA SER A 147 12.57 -9.41 5.50
C SER A 147 11.41 -10.23 4.93
N VAL A 148 11.31 -11.50 5.35
CA VAL A 148 10.21 -12.39 4.99
C VAL A 148 8.88 -11.91 5.55
N LEU A 149 8.83 -11.52 6.83
CA LEU A 149 7.62 -10.97 7.44
C LEU A 149 7.13 -9.73 6.68
N ARG A 150 8.03 -8.85 6.27
CA ARG A 150 7.69 -7.66 5.48
C ARG A 150 7.11 -8.02 4.11
N LEU A 151 7.72 -8.96 3.40
CA LEU A 151 7.20 -9.47 2.14
C LEU A 151 5.77 -10.02 2.30
N ILE A 152 5.54 -10.84 3.33
CA ILE A 152 4.22 -11.39 3.64
C ILE A 152 3.23 -10.28 4.00
N MET A 153 3.64 -9.30 4.80
CA MET A 153 2.78 -8.17 5.16
C MET A 153 2.40 -7.35 3.93
N GLU A 154 3.34 -7.12 3.01
CA GLU A 154 3.08 -6.42 1.77
C GLU A 154 2.16 -7.22 0.85
N GLU A 155 2.36 -8.53 0.74
CA GLU A 155 1.50 -9.43 -0.01
C GLU A 155 0.08 -9.48 0.59
N ASN A 156 -0.04 -9.58 1.91
CA ASN A 156 -1.32 -9.51 2.62
C ASN A 156 -2.02 -8.16 2.43
N ARG A 157 -1.28 -7.05 2.44
CA ARG A 157 -1.84 -5.73 2.09
C ARG A 157 -2.37 -5.70 0.66
N LYS A 158 -1.64 -6.29 -0.30
CA LYS A 158 -2.11 -6.46 -1.69
C LYS A 158 -3.35 -7.37 -1.77
N LEU A 159 -3.49 -8.30 -0.82
CA LEU A 159 -4.65 -9.19 -0.72
C LEU A 159 -5.86 -8.55 -0.02
N SER A 160 -5.69 -7.46 0.71
CA SER A 160 -6.74 -6.81 1.50
C SER A 160 -7.89 -6.27 0.63
N ALA A 161 -9.11 -6.64 1.02
CA ALA A 161 -10.35 -6.09 0.44
C ALA A 161 -10.64 -4.66 0.90
N THR A 162 -9.92 -4.15 1.90
CA THR A 162 -10.19 -2.89 2.59
C THR A 162 -8.97 -1.97 2.50
N ASP A 163 -9.21 -0.68 2.26
CA ASP A 163 -8.23 0.39 2.32
C ASP A 163 -7.90 0.74 3.79
N ASP A 164 -6.62 0.67 4.15
CA ASP A 164 -6.19 0.83 5.55
C ASP A 164 -6.47 2.23 6.11
N LEU A 165 -6.37 3.26 5.26
CA LEU A 165 -6.53 4.65 5.65
C LEU A 165 -8.00 5.01 5.85
N THR A 166 -8.84 4.64 4.89
CA THR A 166 -10.23 5.13 4.84
C THR A 166 -11.25 4.12 5.31
N ARG A 167 -10.85 2.85 5.51
CA ARG A 167 -11.72 1.71 5.81
C ARG A 167 -12.81 1.45 4.76
N ALA A 168 -12.75 2.14 3.62
CA ALA A 168 -13.53 1.80 2.43
C ALA A 168 -12.98 0.51 1.79
N ALA A 169 -13.73 -0.10 0.88
CA ALA A 169 -13.18 -1.18 0.09
C ALA A 169 -12.00 -0.69 -0.79
N SER A 170 -11.06 -1.56 -1.10
CA SER A 170 -9.90 -1.20 -1.92
C SER A 170 -10.26 -1.09 -3.42
N ARG A 171 -9.42 -0.39 -4.21
CA ARG A 171 -9.53 -0.36 -5.69
C ARG A 171 -9.63 -1.76 -6.29
N ARG A 172 -8.89 -2.72 -5.71
CA ARG A 172 -8.91 -4.13 -6.13
C ARG A 172 -10.25 -4.80 -5.84
N PHE A 173 -10.82 -4.56 -4.65
CA PHE A 173 -12.18 -5.03 -4.34
C PHE A 173 -13.18 -4.48 -5.35
N PHE A 174 -13.16 -3.18 -5.62
CA PHE A 174 -14.03 -2.57 -6.63
C PHE A 174 -13.89 -3.23 -8.00
N GLY A 175 -12.66 -3.37 -8.52
CA GLY A 175 -12.41 -3.98 -9.83
C GLY A 175 -12.87 -5.44 -9.95
N LYS A 176 -12.89 -6.19 -8.85
CA LYS A 176 -13.37 -7.58 -8.82
C LYS A 176 -14.89 -7.68 -8.63
N HIS A 177 -15.46 -6.83 -7.79
CA HIS A 177 -16.85 -6.96 -7.33
C HIS A 177 -17.85 -6.16 -8.16
N PHE A 178 -17.47 -4.98 -8.68
CA PHE A 178 -18.39 -4.18 -9.47
C PHE A 178 -18.86 -4.88 -10.76
N PRO A 179 -17.98 -5.48 -11.60
CA PRO A 179 -18.43 -6.22 -12.78
C PRO A 179 -19.38 -7.38 -12.45
N ARG A 180 -19.11 -8.10 -11.35
CA ARG A 180 -19.96 -9.19 -10.86
C ARG A 180 -21.33 -8.69 -10.41
N GLU A 181 -21.39 -7.52 -9.79
CA GLU A 181 -22.65 -6.91 -9.38
C GLU A 181 -23.48 -6.47 -10.60
N VAL A 182 -22.83 -5.98 -11.66
CA VAL A 182 -23.48 -5.69 -12.96
C VAL A 182 -24.05 -6.97 -13.57
N GLU A 183 -23.26 -8.05 -13.65
CA GLU A 183 -23.72 -9.37 -14.15
C GLU A 183 -24.91 -9.90 -13.34
N ARG A 184 -24.84 -9.79 -12.01
CA ARG A 184 -25.93 -10.19 -11.11
C ARG A 184 -27.19 -9.37 -11.36
N ALA A 185 -27.07 -8.05 -11.45
CA ALA A 185 -28.21 -7.16 -11.71
C ALA A 185 -28.82 -7.44 -13.10
N ALA A 186 -27.99 -7.69 -14.12
CA ALA A 186 -28.40 -8.06 -15.47
C ALA A 186 -29.21 -9.37 -15.50
N ARG A 187 -28.74 -10.38 -14.77
CA ARG A 187 -29.40 -11.69 -14.65
C ARG A 187 -30.80 -11.59 -14.04
N TYR A 188 -30.98 -10.71 -13.07
CA TYR A 188 -32.24 -10.54 -12.35
C TYR A 188 -33.06 -9.33 -12.82
N LYS A 189 -32.61 -8.62 -13.87
CA LYS A 189 -33.20 -7.36 -14.35
C LYS A 189 -33.44 -6.34 -13.24
N ARG A 190 -32.52 -6.28 -12.27
CA ARG A 190 -32.58 -5.37 -11.13
C ARG A 190 -31.96 -4.03 -11.49
N ALA A 191 -32.38 -2.98 -10.81
CA ALA A 191 -31.76 -1.68 -10.90
C ALA A 191 -30.32 -1.71 -10.35
N LEU A 192 -29.46 -0.85 -10.87
CA LEU A 192 -28.10 -0.67 -10.36
C LEU A 192 -27.63 0.75 -10.62
N SER A 193 -27.00 1.36 -9.61
CA SER A 193 -26.41 2.69 -9.75
C SER A 193 -24.97 2.72 -9.27
N LEU A 194 -24.15 3.46 -10.00
CA LEU A 194 -22.75 3.73 -9.70
C LEU A 194 -22.57 5.23 -9.50
N VAL A 195 -21.87 5.62 -8.45
CA VAL A 195 -21.43 7.00 -8.24
C VAL A 195 -19.91 7.02 -8.13
N LEU A 196 -19.25 7.85 -8.92
CA LEU A 196 -17.86 8.23 -8.70
C LEU A 196 -17.82 9.58 -8.01
N CYS A 197 -16.93 9.74 -7.05
CA CYS A 197 -16.72 11.02 -6.39
C CYS A 197 -15.26 11.31 -6.11
N ASP A 198 -14.96 12.60 -5.98
CA ASP A 198 -13.62 13.14 -5.84
C ASP A 198 -13.65 14.34 -4.91
N ILE A 199 -12.67 14.42 -4.01
CA ILE A 199 -12.58 15.52 -3.05
C ILE A 199 -12.11 16.79 -3.76
N ASP A 200 -12.92 17.83 -3.69
CA ASP A 200 -12.66 19.08 -4.38
C ASP A 200 -11.43 19.78 -3.80
N HIS A 201 -10.49 20.15 -4.68
CA HIS A 201 -9.25 20.85 -4.34
C HIS A 201 -8.33 20.11 -3.35
N PHE A 202 -8.37 18.78 -3.32
CA PHE A 202 -7.58 17.99 -2.37
C PHE A 202 -6.06 18.25 -2.47
N LYS A 203 -5.52 18.36 -3.70
CA LYS A 203 -4.12 18.77 -3.89
C LYS A 203 -3.79 20.09 -3.19
N LYS A 204 -4.65 21.11 -3.28
CA LYS A 204 -4.45 22.41 -2.61
C LYS A 204 -4.43 22.27 -1.08
N ILE A 205 -5.25 21.37 -0.53
CA ILE A 205 -5.25 21.08 0.89
C ILE A 205 -3.90 20.47 1.30
N ASN A 206 -3.41 19.48 0.56
CA ASN A 206 -2.09 18.89 0.81
C ASN A 206 -0.96 19.91 0.69
N ASP A 207 -1.00 20.75 -0.35
CA ASP A 207 0.02 21.77 -0.59
C ASP A 207 0.03 22.85 0.52
N THR A 208 -1.13 23.13 1.14
CA THR A 208 -1.27 24.18 2.16
C THR A 208 -1.04 23.67 3.58
N LEU A 209 -1.48 22.45 3.88
CA LEU A 209 -1.54 21.90 5.24
C LEU A 209 -0.64 20.67 5.44
N GLY A 210 0.01 20.19 4.38
CA GLY A 210 0.82 18.99 4.37
C GLY A 210 0.00 17.71 4.17
N HIS A 211 0.69 16.64 3.73
CA HIS A 211 0.06 15.34 3.45
C HIS A 211 -0.62 14.71 4.68
N ALA A 212 -0.10 14.93 5.89
CA ALA A 212 -0.72 14.42 7.12
C ALA A 212 -2.16 14.95 7.31
N ALA A 213 -2.41 16.23 6.99
CA ALA A 213 -3.75 16.80 7.06
C ALA A 213 -4.68 16.20 5.98
N GLY A 214 -4.16 15.92 4.80
CA GLY A 214 -4.90 15.20 3.76
C GLY A 214 -5.30 13.79 4.18
N ASP A 215 -4.39 13.07 4.84
CA ASP A 215 -4.65 11.73 5.37
C ASP A 215 -5.74 11.76 6.45
N GLU A 216 -5.73 12.74 7.35
CA GLU A 216 -6.78 12.94 8.36
C GLU A 216 -8.15 13.20 7.73
N ILE A 217 -8.20 13.98 6.63
CA ILE A 217 -9.43 14.20 5.86
C ILE A 217 -9.92 12.90 5.24
N LEU A 218 -9.05 12.12 4.61
CA LEU A 218 -9.39 10.84 3.99
C LEU A 218 -9.90 9.82 5.01
N GLN A 219 -9.26 9.73 6.19
CA GLN A 219 -9.68 8.89 7.32
C GLN A 219 -11.10 9.18 7.79
N GLN A 220 -11.55 10.44 7.67
CA GLN A 220 -12.92 10.84 8.00
C GLN A 220 -13.87 10.69 6.81
N PHE A 221 -13.38 10.87 5.59
CA PHE A 221 -14.20 10.87 4.37
C PHE A 221 -14.82 9.50 4.11
N GLY A 222 -14.03 8.43 4.14
CA GLY A 222 -14.51 7.06 3.93
C GLY A 222 -15.66 6.66 4.87
N PRO A 223 -15.48 6.76 6.20
CA PRO A 223 -16.52 6.45 7.17
C PRO A 223 -17.77 7.35 7.02
N ARG A 224 -17.58 8.62 6.66
CA ARG A 224 -18.70 9.56 6.45
C ARG A 224 -19.57 9.16 5.26
N LEU A 225 -18.97 8.70 4.16
CA LEU A 225 -19.72 8.13 3.05
C LEU A 225 -20.45 6.85 3.49
N GLN A 226 -19.78 5.94 4.17
CA GLN A 226 -20.37 4.68 4.66
C GLN A 226 -21.60 4.90 5.55
N GLN A 227 -21.55 5.88 6.45
CA GLN A 227 -22.65 6.20 7.37
C GLN A 227 -23.90 6.72 6.66
N ALA A 228 -23.75 7.33 5.48
CA ALA A 228 -24.88 7.85 4.71
C ALA A 228 -25.59 6.79 3.86
N LEU A 229 -24.97 5.62 3.67
CA LEU A 229 -25.41 4.51 2.81
C LEU A 229 -26.18 3.41 3.56
N ARG A 230 -26.90 2.55 2.84
CA ARG A 230 -27.61 1.40 3.44
C ARG A 230 -26.60 0.30 3.80
N ARG A 231 -26.52 -0.01 5.10
CA ARG A 231 -25.60 -1.03 5.62
C ARG A 231 -25.87 -2.41 5.02
N GLY A 232 -24.81 -3.10 4.60
CA GLY A 232 -24.86 -4.48 4.11
C GLY A 232 -25.31 -4.65 2.65
N ILE A 233 -25.72 -3.57 1.97
CA ILE A 233 -26.14 -3.61 0.56
C ILE A 233 -25.30 -2.65 -0.27
N ASP A 234 -25.33 -1.36 0.11
CA ASP A 234 -24.54 -0.33 -0.57
C ASP A 234 -23.11 -0.38 -0.04
N TRP A 235 -22.15 -0.17 -0.92
CA TRP A 235 -20.74 -0.20 -0.54
C TRP A 235 -19.93 0.88 -1.25
N VAL A 236 -18.87 1.32 -0.59
CA VAL A 236 -17.94 2.34 -1.07
C VAL A 236 -16.54 1.75 -1.16
N ALA A 237 -15.83 2.11 -2.22
CA ALA A 237 -14.44 1.76 -2.43
C ALA A 237 -13.60 3.01 -2.71
N ARG A 238 -12.38 3.05 -2.22
CA ARG A 238 -11.37 4.02 -2.62
C ARG A 238 -10.66 3.51 -3.87
N ILE A 239 -10.86 4.18 -4.98
CA ILE A 239 -10.33 3.76 -6.29
C ILE A 239 -9.07 4.53 -6.70
N GLY A 240 -8.79 5.68 -6.06
CA GLY A 240 -7.61 6.51 -6.32
C GLY A 240 -7.15 7.26 -5.08
N GLY A 241 -6.30 8.28 -5.26
CA GLY A 241 -5.78 9.12 -4.17
C GLY A 241 -6.91 9.77 -3.38
N GLU A 242 -7.68 10.64 -4.02
CA GLU A 242 -8.88 11.29 -3.47
C GLU A 242 -10.20 10.80 -4.09
N GLU A 243 -10.14 9.72 -4.86
CA GLU A 243 -11.26 9.22 -5.67
C GLU A 243 -11.93 8.00 -5.03
N PHE A 244 -13.26 8.02 -4.97
CA PHE A 244 -14.08 6.95 -4.43
C PHE A 244 -15.17 6.54 -5.43
N ALA A 245 -15.54 5.26 -5.36
CA ALA A 245 -16.67 4.69 -6.07
C ALA A 245 -17.69 4.16 -5.07
N ILE A 246 -18.97 4.42 -5.32
CA ILE A 246 -20.09 3.96 -4.50
C ILE A 246 -20.99 3.16 -5.40
N VAL A 247 -21.28 1.93 -5.01
CA VAL A 247 -22.15 1.02 -5.74
C VAL A 247 -23.40 0.79 -4.93
N MET A 248 -24.55 1.01 -5.57
CA MET A 248 -25.87 0.88 -4.95
C MET A 248 -26.68 -0.17 -5.71
N PRO A 249 -26.56 -1.45 -5.33
CA PRO A 249 -27.40 -2.51 -5.87
C PRO A 249 -28.87 -2.21 -5.67
N GLU A 250 -29.71 -2.65 -6.60
CA GLU A 250 -31.18 -2.55 -6.51
C GLU A 250 -31.68 -1.12 -6.28
N THR A 251 -30.95 -0.17 -6.84
CA THR A 251 -31.22 1.27 -6.67
C THR A 251 -31.40 1.91 -8.04
N PRO A 252 -32.64 2.28 -8.40
CA PRO A 252 -32.91 2.97 -9.65
C PRO A 252 -32.33 4.39 -9.61
N TYR A 253 -32.34 5.03 -10.77
CA TYR A 253 -31.70 6.32 -11.01
C TYR A 253 -32.14 7.39 -10.00
N GLU A 254 -33.45 7.56 -9.80
CA GLU A 254 -33.98 8.67 -8.99
C GLU A 254 -33.66 8.50 -7.49
N PRO A 255 -33.87 7.33 -6.85
CA PRO A 255 -33.39 7.10 -5.49
C PRO A 255 -31.87 7.24 -5.35
N ALA A 256 -31.10 6.76 -6.32
CA ALA A 256 -29.64 6.88 -6.31
C ALA A 256 -29.19 8.35 -6.36
N PHE A 257 -29.88 9.18 -7.14
CA PHE A 257 -29.62 10.62 -7.21
C PHE A 257 -29.87 11.31 -5.88
N ASN A 258 -30.94 10.94 -5.17
CA ASN A 258 -31.21 11.44 -3.82
C ASN A 258 -30.14 11.02 -2.81
N VAL A 259 -29.66 9.77 -2.88
CA VAL A 259 -28.53 9.30 -2.05
C VAL A 259 -27.25 10.09 -2.36
N ALA A 260 -26.92 10.32 -3.63
CA ALA A 260 -25.77 11.13 -4.02
C ALA A 260 -25.86 12.57 -3.48
N ARG A 261 -27.05 13.18 -3.51
CA ARG A 261 -27.27 14.50 -2.89
C ARG A 261 -27.07 14.48 -1.38
N LYS A 262 -27.55 13.43 -0.71
CA LYS A 262 -27.34 13.23 0.74
C LYS A 262 -25.86 13.09 1.07
N LEU A 263 -25.11 12.31 0.30
CA LEU A 263 -23.66 12.15 0.45
C LEU A 263 -22.93 13.49 0.30
N ARG A 264 -23.25 14.25 -0.75
CA ARG A 264 -22.70 15.60 -0.96
C ARG A 264 -22.96 16.51 0.24
N THR A 265 -24.21 16.55 0.72
CA THR A 265 -24.61 17.34 1.89
C THR A 265 -23.86 16.89 3.15
N ALA A 266 -23.73 15.58 3.39
CA ALA A 266 -23.01 15.04 4.54
C ALA A 266 -21.52 15.43 4.52
N VAL A 267 -20.89 15.43 3.34
CA VAL A 267 -19.52 15.91 3.17
C VAL A 267 -19.43 17.41 3.45
N SER A 268 -20.29 18.22 2.84
CA SER A 268 -20.13 19.68 2.85
C SER A 268 -20.59 20.37 4.14
N HIS A 269 -21.53 19.80 4.89
CA HIS A 269 -22.14 20.44 6.06
C HIS A 269 -21.41 20.14 7.36
N THR A 270 -20.76 18.98 7.45
CA THR A 270 -20.00 18.60 8.63
C THR A 270 -18.53 18.99 8.43
N PRO A 271 -17.94 19.83 9.28
CA PRO A 271 -16.51 20.13 9.18
C PRO A 271 -15.66 18.86 9.27
N PHE A 272 -14.51 18.86 8.60
CA PHE A 272 -13.46 17.88 8.80
C PHE A 272 -12.45 18.42 9.81
N THR A 273 -11.87 17.56 10.63
CA THR A 273 -10.82 17.97 11.56
C THR A 273 -9.46 17.63 10.96
N ALA A 274 -8.55 18.60 10.90
CA ALA A 274 -7.14 18.33 10.67
C ALA A 274 -6.29 19.00 11.77
N GLY A 275 -5.59 18.19 12.56
CA GLY A 275 -4.98 18.61 13.83
C GLY A 275 -6.00 19.27 14.77
N LYS A 276 -5.85 20.59 15.02
CA LYS A 276 -6.77 21.39 15.86
C LYS A 276 -7.73 22.29 15.06
N LYS A 277 -7.73 22.20 13.73
CA LYS A 277 -8.52 23.09 12.85
C LYS A 277 -9.71 22.35 12.25
N GLY A 278 -10.87 23.01 12.24
CA GLY A 278 -12.02 22.61 11.43
C GLY A 278 -11.88 23.12 10.00
N LEU A 279 -12.14 22.26 9.02
CA LEU A 279 -12.02 22.56 7.60
C LEU A 279 -13.33 22.24 6.89
N THR A 280 -13.80 23.15 6.05
CA THR A 280 -14.88 22.88 5.12
C THR A 280 -14.29 22.20 3.89
N VAL A 281 -14.62 20.93 3.70
CA VAL A 281 -14.23 20.15 2.53
C VAL A 281 -15.48 19.81 1.73
N THR A 282 -15.37 19.88 0.41
CA THR A 282 -16.46 19.54 -0.51
C THR A 282 -16.03 18.43 -1.45
N ALA A 283 -16.98 17.79 -2.10
CA ALA A 283 -16.71 16.76 -3.09
C ALA A 283 -17.67 16.89 -4.28
N SER A 284 -17.18 16.51 -5.44
CA SER A 284 -17.96 16.41 -6.67
C SER A 284 -18.37 14.96 -6.91
N PHE A 285 -19.56 14.76 -7.47
CA PHE A 285 -20.15 13.44 -7.67
C PHE A 285 -20.66 13.29 -9.11
N GLY A 286 -20.35 12.16 -9.74
CA GLY A 286 -20.86 11.73 -11.04
C GLY A 286 -21.61 10.43 -10.91
N LEU A 287 -22.89 10.42 -11.29
CA LEU A 287 -23.78 9.27 -11.15
C LEU A 287 -24.14 8.67 -12.52
N CYS A 288 -24.08 7.35 -12.62
CA CYS A 288 -24.69 6.56 -13.67
C CYS A 288 -25.74 5.63 -13.05
N GLY A 289 -27.00 5.80 -13.41
CA GLY A 289 -28.10 4.96 -12.94
C GLY A 289 -28.72 4.13 -14.06
N LEU A 290 -29.14 2.91 -13.72
CA LEU A 290 -29.96 2.04 -14.56
C LEU A 290 -31.16 1.58 -13.73
N ASP A 291 -32.37 1.86 -14.22
CA ASP A 291 -33.60 1.40 -13.58
C ASP A 291 -33.81 -0.11 -13.78
N GLN A 292 -33.31 -0.64 -14.90
CA GLN A 292 -33.20 -2.06 -15.19
C GLN A 292 -31.91 -2.33 -15.94
N VAL A 293 -31.09 -3.24 -15.42
CA VAL A 293 -29.84 -3.63 -16.08
C VAL A 293 -30.15 -4.61 -17.23
N PRO A 294 -29.72 -4.33 -18.47
CA PRO A 294 -29.96 -5.22 -19.61
C PRO A 294 -29.16 -6.52 -19.49
N THR A 295 -29.74 -7.63 -19.96
CA THR A 295 -29.17 -8.97 -19.81
C THR A 295 -28.02 -9.27 -20.79
N ASP A 296 -28.03 -8.63 -21.97
CA ASP A 296 -27.12 -8.97 -23.09
C ASP A 296 -26.24 -7.78 -23.51
N GLU A 297 -25.75 -6.97 -22.57
CA GLU A 297 -24.85 -5.86 -22.87
C GLU A 297 -23.40 -6.17 -22.43
N PRO A 298 -22.51 -6.58 -23.36
CA PRO A 298 -21.11 -6.82 -23.03
C PRO A 298 -20.42 -5.51 -22.62
N ARG A 299 -19.51 -5.60 -21.63
CA ARG A 299 -18.75 -4.44 -21.09
C ARG A 299 -19.62 -3.35 -20.48
N LEU A 300 -20.84 -3.66 -20.04
CA LEU A 300 -21.72 -2.70 -19.38
C LEU A 300 -21.06 -2.04 -18.16
N ALA A 301 -20.28 -2.78 -17.37
CA ALA A 301 -19.52 -2.23 -16.25
C ALA A 301 -18.58 -1.10 -16.67
N ASP A 302 -17.81 -1.30 -17.75
CA ASP A 302 -16.90 -0.27 -18.29
C ASP A 302 -17.68 0.94 -18.83
N ARG A 303 -18.84 0.71 -19.44
CA ARG A 303 -19.72 1.78 -19.93
C ARG A 303 -20.29 2.61 -18.78
N MET A 304 -20.78 1.96 -17.72
CA MET A 304 -21.27 2.66 -16.51
C MET A 304 -20.17 3.50 -15.87
N LEU A 305 -18.95 2.96 -15.78
CA LEU A 305 -17.77 3.70 -15.29
C LEU A 305 -17.49 4.94 -16.12
N LYS A 306 -17.43 4.83 -17.45
CA LYS A 306 -17.20 5.98 -18.34
C LYS A 306 -18.27 7.06 -18.21
N ILE A 307 -19.53 6.67 -18.02
CA ILE A 307 -20.64 7.62 -17.87
C ILE A 307 -20.59 8.32 -16.52
N ALA A 308 -20.32 7.58 -15.45
CA ALA A 308 -20.15 8.15 -14.12
C ALA A 308 -18.94 9.11 -14.08
N ASP A 309 -17.85 8.76 -14.76
CA ASP A 309 -16.66 9.61 -14.91
C ASP A 309 -16.95 10.90 -15.69
N ALA A 310 -17.61 10.80 -16.85
CA ALA A 310 -18.04 11.97 -17.61
C ALA A 310 -19.00 12.87 -16.81
N ALA A 311 -19.88 12.28 -16.00
CA ALA A 311 -20.74 13.03 -15.09
C ALA A 311 -19.93 13.71 -13.98
N LEU A 312 -18.92 13.04 -13.42
CA LEU A 312 -18.05 13.61 -12.39
C LEU A 312 -17.24 14.78 -12.95
N TYR A 313 -16.71 14.63 -14.16
CA TYR A 313 -16.03 15.68 -14.89
C TYR A 313 -16.93 16.91 -15.06
N ARG A 314 -18.17 16.73 -15.53
CA ARG A 314 -19.16 17.82 -15.62
C ARG A 314 -19.44 18.48 -14.27
N SER A 315 -19.49 17.71 -13.19
CA SER A 315 -19.62 18.26 -11.83
C SER A 315 -18.45 19.16 -11.47
N LYS A 316 -17.22 18.74 -11.78
CA LYS A 316 -16.01 19.53 -11.53
C LYS A 316 -15.97 20.80 -12.37
N GLU A 317 -16.32 20.73 -13.66
CA GLU A 317 -16.33 21.89 -14.55
C GLU A 317 -17.43 22.90 -14.23
N SER A 318 -18.59 22.42 -13.79
CA SER A 318 -19.72 23.31 -13.54
C SER A 318 -19.62 24.09 -12.23
N GLY A 319 -18.49 23.99 -11.50
CA GLY A 319 -18.25 24.73 -10.25
C GLY A 319 -18.20 23.85 -9.00
N ARG A 320 -18.00 22.53 -9.14
CA ARG A 320 -17.75 21.58 -8.03
C ARG A 320 -18.90 21.50 -7.01
N ASN A 321 -18.69 20.78 -5.90
CA ASN A 321 -19.65 20.57 -4.80
C ASN A 321 -21.09 20.27 -5.29
N ARG A 322 -21.21 19.31 -6.21
CA ARG A 322 -22.47 18.99 -6.87
C ARG A 322 -22.54 17.55 -7.34
N VAL A 323 -23.75 17.15 -7.69
CA VAL A 323 -24.05 15.87 -8.30
C VAL A 323 -24.52 16.11 -9.73
N THR A 324 -23.85 15.48 -10.68
CA THR A 324 -24.32 15.35 -12.07
C THR A 324 -24.67 13.90 -12.28
N ALA A 325 -25.82 13.63 -12.87
CA ALA A 325 -26.35 12.28 -13.01
C ALA A 325 -26.76 11.99 -14.45
N THR A 326 -26.59 10.73 -14.87
CA THR A 326 -27.03 10.23 -16.17
C THR A 326 -27.82 8.94 -15.97
N ASN A 327 -29.02 8.86 -16.51
CA ASN A 327 -29.76 7.59 -16.62
C ASN A 327 -29.34 6.92 -17.94
N LEU A 328 -28.66 5.77 -17.83
CA LEU A 328 -28.14 5.06 -18.99
C LEU A 328 -29.26 4.39 -19.81
N GLY A 329 -30.42 4.09 -19.21
CA GLY A 329 -31.58 3.56 -19.92
C GLY A 329 -32.20 4.54 -20.92
N ASN A 330 -31.98 5.84 -20.73
CA ASN A 330 -32.47 6.91 -21.61
C ASN A 330 -31.34 7.57 -22.43
N ALA A 331 -30.10 7.08 -22.31
CA ALA A 331 -28.98 7.64 -23.06
C ALA A 331 -29.07 7.18 -24.53
N PRO A 332 -29.02 8.09 -25.53
CA PRO A 332 -28.97 7.69 -26.92
C PRO A 332 -27.76 6.76 -27.13
N GLY A 333 -28.01 5.56 -27.65
CA GLY A 333 -26.95 4.60 -27.93
C GLY A 333 -25.91 5.19 -28.91
N PRO A 334 -24.65 4.71 -28.87
CA PRO A 334 -23.66 5.09 -29.86
C PRO A 334 -24.05 4.44 -31.21
N GLY A 335 -24.95 5.07 -31.97
CA GLY A 335 -25.41 4.51 -33.25
C GLY A 335 -26.69 5.08 -33.85
N GLY A 336 -27.33 6.10 -33.26
CA GLY A 336 -28.51 6.74 -33.84
C GLY A 336 -28.16 7.97 -34.68
N GLY A 337 -27.37 7.81 -35.73
CA GLY A 337 -27.18 8.84 -36.74
C GLY A 337 -28.50 9.11 -37.45
N ARG A 338 -29.09 10.29 -37.24
CA ARG A 338 -30.14 10.83 -38.10
C ARG A 338 -29.57 10.99 -39.51
N SER A 339 -30.10 10.26 -40.48
CA SER A 339 -30.36 10.66 -41.87
C SER A 339 -31.10 9.53 -42.55
#